data_AF-A0A0C3BDX7-F1
#
_entry.id   AF-A0A0C3BDX7-F1
#
_cell.length_a   1.000
_cell.length_b   1.000
_cell.length_c   1.000
_cell.angle_alpha   90.00
_cell.angle_beta   90.00
_cell.angle_gamma   90.00
#
_symmetry.space_group_name_H-M   'P 1'
#
loop_
_entity.id
_entity.type
_entity.pdbx_description
1 polymer ?
#
loop_
_entity_poly.entity_id
_entity_poly.type
_entity_poly.pdbx_seq_one_letter_code
_entity_poly.pdbx_strand_id
1 'polypeptide(L)'
;MMQITPDKFLSDGSDCYGPEINIGIGARYFKTVLDQNNGNLAAAMGNYNGWYFGLTVALANNYAVCAQYNNLDYLQNVFNGYLQGVDPSSLNMGIYHNTC
;
A
#
# COMPACT_ATOMS: atom_id res chain seq x y z
N MET A 1 0.23 -10.36 5.93
CA MET A 1 0.33 -10.28 4.45
C MET A 1 0.54 -8.83 4.06
N MET A 2 1.23 -8.58 2.94
CA MET A 2 1.71 -7.24 2.51
C MET A 2 0.87 -6.60 1.39
N GLN A 3 -0.31 -7.13 1.08
CA GLN A 3 -1.22 -6.59 0.04
C GLN A 3 -0.56 -6.37 -1.34
N ILE A 4 0.34 -7.27 -1.72
CA ILE A 4 0.99 -7.26 -3.04
C ILE A 4 0.00 -7.64 -4.14
N THR A 5 0.08 -6.94 -5.27
CA THR A 5 -0.73 -7.18 -6.46
C THR A 5 -0.14 -8.33 -7.31
N PRO A 6 -0.96 -9.08 -8.08
CA PRO A 6 -0.49 -10.26 -8.82
C PRO A 6 0.64 -10.00 -9.82
N ASP A 7 0.77 -8.77 -10.34
CA ASP A 7 1.88 -8.37 -11.22
C ASP A 7 3.26 -8.43 -10.53
N LYS A 8 3.29 -8.45 -9.20
CA LYS A 8 4.52 -8.54 -8.38
C LYS A 8 4.86 -9.99 -8.01
N PHE A 9 4.04 -10.96 -8.41
CA PHE A 9 4.24 -12.36 -8.07
C PHE A 9 5.41 -12.93 -8.88
N LEU A 10 6.10 -13.92 -8.29
CA LEU A 10 7.15 -14.64 -8.99
C LEU A 10 6.52 -15.57 -10.03
N SER A 11 7.10 -15.65 -11.22
CA SER A 11 6.66 -16.53 -12.30
C SER A 11 7.12 -17.98 -12.15
N ASP A 12 7.72 -18.33 -11.02
CA ASP A 12 8.37 -19.62 -10.74
C ASP A 12 7.45 -20.68 -10.12
N GLY A 13 6.15 -20.40 -10.02
CA GLY A 13 5.15 -21.30 -9.42
C GLY A 13 5.09 -21.24 -7.90
N SER A 14 5.82 -20.34 -7.25
CA SER A 14 5.74 -20.09 -5.81
C SER A 14 4.34 -19.64 -5.38
N ASP A 15 3.84 -20.18 -4.27
CA ASP A 15 2.59 -19.73 -3.66
C ASP A 15 2.77 -18.33 -3.04
N CYS A 16 2.35 -17.31 -3.78
CA CYS A 16 2.44 -15.91 -3.36
C CYS A 16 1.45 -15.54 -2.25
N TYR A 17 0.55 -16.46 -1.86
CA TYR A 17 -0.31 -16.33 -0.69
C TYR A 17 0.31 -16.97 0.55
N GLY A 18 1.40 -17.72 0.40
CA GLY A 18 2.23 -18.16 1.52
C GLY A 18 2.81 -16.96 2.27
N PRO A 19 2.71 -16.88 3.60
CA PRO A 19 3.06 -15.69 4.36
C PRO A 19 4.52 -15.28 4.16
N GLU A 20 5.47 -16.21 4.16
CA GLU A 20 6.89 -15.93 3.98
C GLU A 20 7.19 -15.35 2.58
N ILE A 21 6.61 -15.95 1.54
CA ILE A 21 6.80 -15.53 0.14
C ILE A 21 6.19 -14.14 -0.05
N ASN A 22 4.97 -13.93 0.44
CA ASN A 22 4.26 -12.67 0.35
C ASN A 22 4.99 -11.53 1.06
N ILE A 23 5.48 -11.78 2.29
CA ILE A 23 6.27 -10.82 3.06
C ILE A 23 7.59 -10.53 2.33
N GLY A 24 8.27 -11.56 1.83
CA GLY A 24 9.53 -11.41 1.11
C GLY A 24 9.41 -10.56 -0.16
N ILE A 25 8.39 -10.83 -0.99
CA ILE A 25 8.10 -10.04 -2.20
C ILE A 25 7.74 -8.61 -1.81
N GLY A 26 6.84 -8.44 -0.84
CA GLY A 26 6.40 -7.12 -0.38
C GLY A 26 7.55 -6.26 0.15
N ALA A 27 8.44 -6.85 0.96
CA ALA A 27 9.60 -6.15 1.51
C ALA A 27 10.63 -5.77 0.43
N ARG A 28 10.91 -6.67 -0.52
CA ARG A 28 11.82 -6.36 -1.65
C ARG A 28 11.26 -5.25 -2.52
N TYR A 29 9.98 -5.32 -2.88
CA TYR A 29 9.33 -4.27 -3.64
C TYR A 29 9.33 -2.94 -2.89
N PHE A 30 9.00 -2.93 -1.59
CA PHE A 30 9.04 -1.72 -0.78
C PHE A 30 10.45 -1.11 -0.73
N LYS A 31 11.51 -1.93 -0.61
CA LYS A 31 12.89 -1.43 -0.65
C LYS A 31 13.19 -0.69 -1.95
N THR A 32 12.77 -1.25 -3.10
CA THR A 32 12.90 -0.57 -4.40
C THR A 32 12.16 0.78 -4.41
N VAL A 33 10.93 0.82 -3.91
CA VAL A 33 10.14 2.06 -3.84
C VAL A 33 10.79 3.09 -2.91
N LEU A 34 11.36 2.64 -1.78
CA LEU A 34 12.06 3.51 -0.83
C LEU A 34 13.29 4.15 -1.47
N ASP A 35 14.07 3.38 -2.23
CA ASP A 35 15.24 3.89 -2.94
C ASP A 35 14.84 4.91 -4.02
N GLN A 36 13.76 4.64 -4.76
CA GLN A 36 13.21 5.57 -5.75
C GLN A 36 12.72 6.89 -5.14
N ASN A 37 12.36 6.88 -3.85
CA ASN A 37 11.94 8.05 -3.09
C ASN A 37 13.08 8.65 -2.24
N ASN A 38 14.35 8.34 -2.56
CA ASN A 38 15.53 8.86 -1.87
C ASN A 38 15.50 8.63 -0.35
N GLY A 39 14.95 7.50 0.10
CA GLY A 39 14.83 7.17 1.52
C GLY A 39 13.68 7.89 2.24
N ASN A 40 12.85 8.66 1.54
CA ASN A 40 11.66 9.27 2.15
C ASN A 40 10.59 8.20 2.40
N LEU A 41 10.46 7.79 3.66
CA LEU A 41 9.56 6.74 4.08
C LEU A 41 8.08 7.05 3.78
N ALA A 42 7.61 8.26 4.08
CA ALA A 42 6.21 8.62 3.88
C ALA A 42 5.84 8.65 2.39
N ALA A 43 6.71 9.22 1.55
CA ALA A 43 6.51 9.22 0.10
C ALA A 43 6.56 7.80 -0.47
N ALA A 44 7.50 6.96 -0.01
CA ALA A 44 7.61 5.57 -0.42
C ALA A 44 6.37 4.75 -0.06
N MET A 45 5.83 4.93 1.15
CA MET A 45 4.60 4.24 1.57
C MET A 45 3.38 4.67 0.76
N GLY A 46 3.28 5.96 0.43
CA GLY A 46 2.24 6.45 -0.47
C GLY A 46 2.38 5.82 -1.86
N ASN A 47 3.61 5.79 -2.38
CA ASN A 47 3.91 5.24 -3.69
C ASN A 47 3.71 3.72 -3.79
N TYR A 48 3.96 2.99 -2.70
CA TYR A 48 3.64 1.56 -2.59
C TYR A 48 2.15 1.28 -2.85
N ASN A 49 1.26 2.18 -2.42
CA ASN A 49 -0.17 2.12 -2.61
C ASN A 49 -0.65 2.82 -3.91
N GLY A 50 0.27 3.36 -4.70
CA GLY A 50 -0.01 3.97 -6.01
C GLY A 50 -0.10 5.50 -6.02
N TRP A 51 0.13 6.19 -4.89
CA TRP A 51 0.21 7.66 -4.86
C TRP A 51 1.53 8.15 -5.47
N TYR A 52 1.58 9.35 -6.05
CA TYR A 52 2.84 9.93 -6.53
C TYR A 52 2.86 11.46 -6.41
N PHE A 53 4.05 12.06 -6.41
CA PHE A 53 4.19 13.51 -6.38
C PHE A 53 3.50 14.18 -7.58
N GLY A 54 2.61 15.12 -7.30
CA GLY A 54 1.80 15.80 -8.32
C GLY A 54 0.48 15.09 -8.65
N LEU A 55 0.15 13.97 -8.00
CA LEU A 55 -1.17 13.36 -8.09
C LEU A 55 -2.22 14.33 -7.52
N THR A 56 -3.24 14.64 -8.32
CA THR A 56 -4.33 15.54 -7.91
C THR A 56 -5.41 14.79 -7.15
N VAL A 57 -6.18 15.51 -6.32
CA VAL A 57 -7.32 14.92 -5.59
C VAL A 57 -8.31 14.25 -6.54
N ALA A 58 -8.58 14.84 -7.70
CA ALA A 58 -9.49 14.26 -8.69
C ALA A 58 -8.97 12.91 -9.20
N LEU A 59 -7.69 12.82 -9.57
CA LEU A 59 -7.09 11.57 -10.04
C LEU A 59 -6.99 10.53 -8.91
N ALA A 60 -6.71 10.96 -7.69
CA ALA A 60 -6.56 10.07 -6.54
C ALA A 60 -7.84 9.30 -6.18
N ASN A 61 -9.00 9.84 -6.56
CA ASN A 61 -10.32 9.25 -6.32
C ASN A 61 -10.97 8.73 -7.62
N ASN A 62 -10.24 8.71 -8.75
CA ASN A 62 -10.79 8.31 -10.04
C ASN A 62 -10.65 6.80 -10.29
N TYR A 63 -11.27 5.98 -9.44
CA TYR A 63 -11.35 4.52 -9.60
C TYR A 63 -12.80 4.04 -9.52
N ALA A 64 -13.06 2.87 -10.12
CA ALA A 64 -14.39 2.26 -10.12
C ALA A 64 -14.80 1.69 -8.75
N VAL A 65 -13.83 1.33 -7.91
CA VAL A 65 -14.05 0.77 -6.57
C VAL A 65 -13.32 1.64 -5.56
N CYS A 66 -14.01 2.10 -4.51
CA CYS A 66 -13.40 3.00 -3.51
C CYS A 66 -12.18 2.39 -2.82
N ALA A 67 -12.16 1.07 -2.65
CA ALA A 67 -11.02 0.35 -2.05
C ALA A 67 -9.73 0.48 -2.86
N GLN A 68 -9.82 0.99 -4.10
CA GLN A 68 -8.69 1.19 -5.00
C GLN A 68 -8.18 2.64 -5.03
N TYR A 69 -8.82 3.57 -4.32
CA TYR A 69 -8.37 4.96 -4.27
C TYR A 69 -6.96 5.03 -3.66
N ASN A 70 -6.11 5.87 -4.25
CA ASN A 70 -4.73 6.13 -3.82
C ASN A 70 -4.62 7.54 -3.20
N ASN A 71 -5.62 7.90 -2.40
CA ASN A 71 -5.82 9.22 -1.77
C ASN A 71 -5.08 9.40 -0.43
N LEU A 72 -3.98 8.68 -0.22
CA LEU A 72 -3.15 8.71 0.99
C LEU A 72 -3.78 8.15 2.28
N ASP A 73 -5.00 7.62 2.24
CA ASP A 73 -5.58 6.93 3.41
C ASP A 73 -4.73 5.73 3.87
N TYR A 74 -4.03 5.09 2.94
CA TYR A 74 -3.11 4.00 3.26
C TYR A 74 -2.00 4.43 4.23
N LEU A 75 -1.57 5.69 4.22
CA LEU A 75 -0.61 6.19 5.20
C LEU A 75 -1.19 6.16 6.62
N GLN A 76 -2.47 6.51 6.77
CA GLN A 76 -3.16 6.42 8.07
C GLN A 76 -3.23 4.96 8.53
N ASN A 77 -3.63 4.06 7.64
CA ASN A 77 -3.74 2.63 7.95
C ASN A 77 -2.41 2.02 8.39
N VAL A 78 -1.32 2.38 7.72
CA VAL A 78 0.01 1.84 8.03
C VAL A 78 0.56 2.44 9.32
N PHE A 79 0.67 3.77 9.41
CA PHE A 79 1.37 4.42 10.52
C PHE A 79 0.58 4.43 11.82
N ASN A 80 -0.74 4.55 11.75
CA ASN A 80 -1.60 4.62 12.94
C ASN A 80 -2.26 3.27 13.26
N GLY A 81 -2.31 2.34 12.31
CA GLY A 81 -2.85 0.99 12.48
C GLY A 81 -1.75 -0.06 12.54
N TYR A 82 -1.37 -0.59 11.36
CA TYR A 82 -0.57 -1.82 11.26
C TYR A 82 0.74 -1.77 12.04
N LEU A 83 1.49 -0.65 11.98
CA LEU A 83 2.76 -0.52 12.71
C LEU A 83 2.59 -0.46 14.23
N GLN A 84 1.39 -0.16 14.72
CA GLN A 84 1.05 -0.16 16.14
C GLN A 84 0.46 -1.49 16.60
N GLY A 85 0.40 -2.50 15.71
CA GLY A 85 -0.26 -3.78 16.00
C GLY A 85 -1.78 -3.68 16.08
N VAL A 86 -2.36 -2.62 15.50
CA VAL A 86 -3.80 -2.36 15.49
C VAL A 86 -4.34 -2.62 14.08
N ASP A 87 -5.48 -3.29 13.97
CA ASP A 87 -6.17 -3.46 12.70
C ASP A 87 -6.92 -2.16 12.35
N PRO A 88 -6.48 -1.39 11.33
CA PRO A 88 -7.11 -0.13 10.97
C PRO A 88 -8.56 -0.28 10.50
N SER A 89 -8.95 -1.45 9.98
CA SER A 89 -10.33 -1.71 9.57
C SER A 89 -11.29 -1.79 10.75
N SER A 90 -10.81 -2.25 11.91
CA SER A 90 -11.62 -2.35 13.13
C SER A 90 -11.95 -1.00 13.76
N LEU A 91 -11.21 0.06 13.40
CA LEU A 91 -11.33 1.40 13.97
C LEU A 91 -11.68 2.46 12.93
N ASN A 92 -12.03 2.06 11.70
CA ASN A 92 -12.35 2.97 10.59
C ASN A 92 -11.26 4.05 10.37
N MET A 93 -9.99 3.65 10.41
CA MET A 93 -8.88 4.59 10.18
C MET A 93 -8.81 5.03 8.70
N GLY A 94 -8.53 6.32 8.47
CA GLY A 94 -8.55 6.96 7.14
C GLY A 94 -9.41 8.22 7.15
N ILE A 95 -9.00 9.26 6.40
CA ILE A 95 -9.73 10.55 6.36
C ILE A 95 -10.78 10.54 5.24
N TYR A 96 -10.55 9.79 4.18
CA TYR A 96 -11.43 9.76 3.00
C TYR A 96 -12.25 8.47 2.88
N HIS A 97 -12.01 7.49 3.77
CA HIS A 97 -12.58 6.16 3.77
C HIS A 97 -12.59 5.55 2.36
N ASN A 98 -11.51 4.85 2.00
CA ASN A 98 -11.47 3.95 0.84
C ASN A 98 -12.53 2.82 0.88
N THR A 99 -13.44 2.81 1.84
CA THR A 99 -14.61 1.94 1.89
C THR A 99 -15.85 2.77 1.58
N CYS A 100 -16.21 2.82 0.30
CA CYS A 100 -17.62 2.66 -0.05
C CYS A 100 -17.88 1.16 -0.22
#